data_AF-A0A090S4T2-F1
#
_entry.id   AF-A0A090S4T2-F1
#
_cell.length_a   1.000
_cell.length_b   1.000
_cell.length_c   1.000
_cell.angle_alpha   90.00
_cell.angle_beta   90.00
_cell.angle_gamma   90.00
#
_symmetry.space_group_name_H-M   'P 1'
#
loop_
_entity.id
_entity.type
_entity.pdbx_description
1 polymer ?
#
loop_
_entity_poly.entity_id
_entity_poly.type
_entity_poly.pdbx_seq_one_letter_code
_entity_poly.pdbx_strand_id
1 'polypeptide(L)'
;MNEGGELIYLNTTGVALDAVKQAGGFEKMGKTIVLAFYEHNLRAVNTAREAGLEAFAPAGYEMPSDYDSQSGQPWTRDRNTFMLYEVRTRANAKRADINDGKIYKK
;
A
#
# COMPACT_ATOMS: atom_id res chain seq x y z
N MET A 1 -0.16 -16.93 -7.19
CA MET A 1 -0.11 -18.22 -6.47
C MET A 1 1.33 -18.67 -6.40
N ASN A 2 1.74 -19.44 -5.38
CA ASN A 2 3.04 -20.12 -5.41
C ASN A 2 2.98 -21.34 -6.33
N GLU A 3 4.11 -22.02 -6.55
CA GLU A 3 4.18 -23.25 -7.35
C GLU A 3 3.24 -24.37 -6.85
N GLY A 4 2.82 -24.31 -5.58
CA GLY A 4 1.86 -25.23 -4.97
C GLY A 4 0.38 -24.84 -5.12
N GLY A 5 0.07 -23.76 -5.84
CA GLY A 5 -1.32 -23.31 -6.04
C GLY A 5 -1.92 -22.55 -4.86
N GLU A 6 -1.15 -22.20 -3.83
CA GLU A 6 -1.63 -21.36 -2.75
C GLU A 6 -1.70 -19.90 -3.19
N LEU A 7 -2.77 -19.22 -2.80
CA LEU A 7 -2.94 -17.80 -3.06
C LEU A 7 -1.91 -17.00 -2.24
N ILE A 8 -0.82 -16.57 -2.88
CA ILE A 8 0.07 -15.57 -2.29
C ILE A 8 -0.72 -14.26 -2.23
N TYR A 9 -1.16 -13.90 -1.03
CA TYR A 9 -1.75 -12.59 -0.79
C TYR A 9 -0.65 -11.54 -0.92
N LEU A 10 -0.67 -10.79 -2.02
CA LEU A 10 0.25 -9.69 -2.24
C LEU A 10 -0.14 -8.56 -1.27
N ASN A 11 0.65 -8.39 -0.21
CA ASN A 11 0.61 -7.14 0.54
C ASN A 11 1.40 -6.07 -0.25
N THR A 12 1.07 -4.80 -0.03
CA THR A 12 1.66 -3.69 -0.80
C THR A 12 3.19 -3.62 -0.68
N THR A 13 3.76 -4.07 0.45
CA THR A 13 5.22 -4.19 0.63
C THR A 13 5.82 -5.23 -0.32
N GLY A 14 5.20 -6.39 -0.47
CA GLY A 14 5.63 -7.44 -1.39
C GLY A 14 5.68 -6.95 -2.84
N VAL A 15 4.65 -6.22 -3.27
CA VAL A 15 4.62 -5.60 -4.61
C VAL A 15 5.78 -4.62 -4.81
N ALA A 16 6.08 -3.79 -3.79
CA ALA A 16 7.21 -2.87 -3.85
C ALA A 16 8.56 -3.60 -3.96
N LEU A 17 8.75 -4.67 -3.18
CA LEU A 17 9.98 -5.47 -3.20
C LEU A 17 10.14 -6.28 -4.49
N ASP A 18 9.04 -6.76 -5.08
CA ASP A 18 9.06 -7.41 -6.38
C ASP A 18 9.46 -6.44 -7.49
N ALA A 19 8.99 -5.19 -7.43
CA ALA A 19 9.42 -4.15 -8.36
C ALA A 19 10.93 -3.87 -8.25
N VAL A 20 11.45 -3.77 -7.02
CA VAL A 20 12.90 -3.64 -6.75
C VAL A 20 13.69 -4.79 -7.35
N LYS A 21 13.21 -6.02 -7.15
CA LYS A 21 13.84 -7.23 -7.70
C LYS A 21 13.87 -7.20 -9.22
N GLN A 22 12.77 -6.78 -9.86
CA GLN A 22 12.69 -6.66 -11.32
C GLN A 22 13.61 -5.56 -11.87
N ALA A 23 13.79 -4.46 -11.14
CA ALA A 23 14.74 -3.40 -11.49
C ALA A 23 16.21 -3.83 -11.28
N GLY A 24 16.45 -4.91 -10.54
CA GLY A 24 17.79 -5.43 -10.24
C GLY A 24 18.43 -4.84 -8.98
N GLY A 25 17.65 -4.18 -8.11
CA GLY A 25 18.14 -3.55 -6.88
C GLY A 25 17.51 -2.18 -6.61
N PHE A 26 17.61 -1.72 -5.36
CA PHE A 26 17.04 -0.43 -4.95
C PHE A 26 17.70 0.74 -5.70
N GLU A 27 19.00 0.62 -5.96
CA GLU A 27 19.80 1.60 -6.70
C GLU A 27 19.39 1.75 -8.17
N LYS A 28 18.57 0.83 -8.70
CA LYS A 28 18.09 0.83 -10.08
C LYS A 28 16.65 1.32 -10.25
N MET A 29 15.88 1.46 -9.18
CA MET A 29 14.45 1.82 -9.24
C MET A 29 14.18 3.25 -9.73
N GLY A 30 15.08 4.19 -9.43
CA GLY A 30 14.83 5.62 -9.67
C GLY A 30 13.56 6.12 -8.96
N LYS A 31 12.99 7.22 -9.47
CA LYS A 31 11.71 7.75 -8.99
C LYS A 31 10.58 6.82 -9.36
N THR A 32 9.78 6.43 -8.38
CA THR A 32 8.69 5.46 -8.55
C THR A 32 7.34 6.16 -8.48
N ILE A 33 6.48 5.91 -9.47
CA ILE A 33 5.07 6.29 -9.42
C ILE A 33 4.26 5.10 -8.93
N VAL A 34 3.43 5.32 -7.91
CA VAL A 34 2.50 4.32 -7.39
C VAL A 34 1.12 4.57 -7.97
N LEU A 35 0.61 3.57 -8.69
CA LEU A 35 -0.75 3.53 -9.19
C LEU A 35 -1.56 2.61 -8.27
N ALA A 36 -2.58 3.18 -7.63
CA ALA A 36 -3.43 2.47 -6.67
C ALA A 36 -4.86 3.00 -6.77
N PHE A 37 -5.78 2.32 -6.10
CA PHE A 37 -7.14 2.81 -5.92
C PHE A 37 -7.14 4.16 -5.19
N TYR A 38 -8.05 5.07 -5.54
CA TYR A 38 -8.03 6.47 -5.11
C TYR A 38 -7.92 6.61 -3.58
N GLU A 39 -8.82 6.01 -2.83
CA GLU A 39 -8.81 6.03 -1.35
C GLU A 39 -7.62 5.28 -0.74
N HIS A 40 -6.99 4.36 -1.48
CA HIS A 40 -5.85 3.57 -1.02
C HIS A 40 -4.49 4.25 -1.27
N ASN A 41 -4.44 5.24 -2.17
CA ASN A 41 -3.19 5.77 -2.72
C ASN A 41 -2.21 6.23 -1.64
N LEU A 42 -2.67 6.99 -0.64
CA LEU A 42 -1.81 7.47 0.45
C LEU A 42 -1.09 6.33 1.18
N ARG A 43 -1.80 5.26 1.53
CA ARG A 43 -1.18 4.11 2.22
C ARG A 43 -0.21 3.41 1.27
N ALA A 44 -0.58 3.21 0.02
CA ALA A 44 0.28 2.54 -0.95
C ALA A 44 1.61 3.28 -1.16
N VAL A 45 1.57 4.60 -1.32
CA VAL A 45 2.77 5.44 -1.43
C VAL A 45 3.62 5.36 -0.16
N ASN A 46 3.02 5.46 1.02
CA ASN A 46 3.77 5.38 2.28
C ASN A 46 4.41 4.01 2.48
N THR A 47 3.71 2.92 2.16
CA THR A 47 4.27 1.57 2.24
C THR A 47 5.45 1.39 1.28
N ALA A 48 5.39 1.94 0.06
CA ALA A 48 6.52 1.93 -0.87
C ALA A 48 7.72 2.71 -0.32
N ARG A 49 7.48 3.87 0.32
CA ARG A 49 8.54 4.66 0.98
C ARG A 49 9.15 3.93 2.18
N GLU A 50 8.33 3.29 2.99
CA GLU A 50 8.78 2.46 4.13
C GLU A 50 9.61 1.27 3.65
N ALA A 51 9.35 0.75 2.45
CA ALA A 51 10.19 -0.26 1.81
C ALA A 51 11.52 0.29 1.26
N GLY A 52 11.73 1.62 1.25
CA GLY A 52 12.97 2.27 0.82
C GLY A 52 12.91 2.93 -0.57
N LEU A 53 11.73 3.02 -1.20
CA LEU A 53 11.58 3.63 -2.53
C LEU A 53 11.38 5.15 -2.47
N GLU A 54 11.90 5.87 -3.47
CA GLU A 54 11.53 7.26 -3.74
C GLU A 54 10.19 7.31 -4.49
N ALA A 55 9.09 7.07 -3.75
CA ALA A 55 7.76 6.85 -4.31
C ALA A 55 6.81 8.06 -4.20
N PHE A 56 5.97 8.25 -5.22
CA PHE A 56 4.99 9.33 -5.33
C PHE A 56 3.67 8.88 -5.95
N ALA A 57 2.59 9.60 -5.66
CA ALA A 57 1.37 9.55 -6.45
C ALA A 57 1.56 10.40 -7.73
N PRO A 58 0.95 10.02 -8.87
CA PRO A 58 1.02 10.84 -10.08
C PRO A 58 0.20 12.13 -9.92
N ALA A 59 0.77 13.25 -10.38
CA ALA A 59 0.04 14.52 -10.44
C ALA A 59 -0.86 14.57 -11.68
N GLY A 60 -2.07 15.11 -11.54
CA GLY A 60 -2.99 15.32 -12.67
C GLY A 60 -3.61 14.05 -13.26
N TYR A 61 -3.45 12.90 -12.60
CA TYR A 61 -4.06 11.64 -13.04
C TYR A 61 -5.17 11.22 -12.07
N GLU A 62 -6.37 10.95 -12.60
CA GLU A 62 -7.48 10.43 -11.82
C GLU A 62 -7.30 8.92 -11.56
N MET A 63 -7.10 8.56 -10.29
CA MET A 63 -6.99 7.16 -9.89
C MET A 63 -8.35 6.45 -9.99
N PRO A 64 -8.38 5.12 -10.21
CA PRO A 64 -9.62 4.35 -10.16
C PRO A 64 -10.33 4.52 -8.80
N SER A 65 -11.65 4.73 -8.83
CA SER A 65 -12.49 4.93 -7.65
C SER A 65 -13.79 4.11 -7.67
N ASP A 66 -13.96 3.24 -8.66
CA ASP A 66 -15.17 2.42 -8.81
C ASP A 66 -15.09 1.17 -7.93
N TYR A 67 -16.08 1.03 -7.06
CA TYR A 67 -16.15 -0.09 -6.11
C TYR A 67 -16.89 -1.29 -6.70
N ASP A 68 -16.35 -2.49 -6.47
CA ASP A 68 -17.04 -3.74 -6.78
C ASP A 68 -17.89 -4.21 -5.60
N SER A 69 -19.21 -4.07 -5.74
CA SER A 69 -20.21 -4.54 -4.76
C SER A 69 -20.12 -6.05 -4.45
N GLN A 70 -19.54 -6.85 -5.35
CA GLN A 70 -19.36 -8.29 -5.21
C GLN A 70 -17.97 -8.69 -4.71
N SER A 71 -17.11 -7.72 -4.35
CA SER A 71 -15.77 -8.01 -3.85
C SER A 71 -15.78 -9.06 -2.73
N GLY A 72 -14.84 -10.00 -2.81
CA GLY A 72 -14.60 -11.02 -1.79
C GLY A 72 -14.11 -10.44 -0.46
N GLN A 73 -13.72 -9.17 -0.44
CA GLN A 73 -13.38 -8.42 0.77
C GLN A 73 -14.51 -7.42 1.08
N PRO A 74 -15.39 -7.71 2.06
CA PRO A 74 -16.57 -6.86 2.31
C PRO A 74 -16.25 -5.38 2.57
N TRP A 75 -15.07 -5.10 3.13
CA TRP A 75 -14.62 -3.74 3.42
C TRP A 75 -14.19 -2.94 2.18
N THR A 76 -14.16 -3.55 0.99
CA THR A 76 -13.85 -2.90 -0.30
C THR A 76 -15.06 -2.84 -1.23
N ARG A 77 -16.28 -3.06 -0.73
CA ARG A 77 -17.51 -3.05 -1.57
C ARG A 77 -18.11 -1.67 -1.76
N ASP A 78 -17.75 -0.73 -0.90
CA ASP A 78 -18.19 0.65 -0.95
C ASP A 78 -17.18 1.59 -0.29
N ARG A 79 -17.34 2.87 -0.60
CA ARG A 79 -16.45 3.93 -0.14
C ARG A 79 -16.45 4.14 1.37
N ASN A 80 -17.62 4.14 2.00
CA ASN A 80 -17.74 4.47 3.41
C ASN A 80 -17.08 3.39 4.26
N THR A 81 -17.34 2.13 3.94
CA THR A 81 -16.74 0.99 4.62
C THR A 81 -15.22 0.96 4.40
N PHE A 82 -14.75 1.22 3.18
CA PHE A 82 -13.31 1.31 2.89
C PHE A 82 -12.63 2.40 3.72
N MET A 83 -13.21 3.61 3.75
CA MET A 83 -12.63 4.74 4.47
C MET A 83 -12.54 4.49 5.99
N LEU A 84 -13.56 3.90 6.60
CA LEU A 84 -13.51 3.52 8.02
C LEU A 84 -12.45 2.44 8.28
N TYR A 85 -12.33 1.45 7.38
CA TYR A 85 -11.28 0.45 7.45
C TYR A 85 -9.89 1.09 7.35
N GLU A 86 -9.71 2.06 6.44
CA GLU A 86 -8.47 2.78 6.22
C GLU A 86 -8.04 3.57 7.47
N VAL A 87 -8.95 4.35 8.04
CA VAL A 87 -8.72 5.14 9.26
C VAL A 87 -8.29 4.22 10.41
N ARG A 88 -9.04 3.13 10.65
CA ARG A 88 -8.72 2.15 11.69
C ARG A 88 -7.33 1.54 11.47
N THR A 89 -7.01 1.16 10.24
CA THR A 89 -5.73 0.51 9.90
C THR A 89 -4.55 1.44 10.14
N ARG A 90 -4.66 2.71 9.72
CA ARG A 90 -3.62 3.73 9.96
C ARG A 90 -3.48 4.06 11.44
N ALA A 91 -4.58 4.15 12.18
CA ALA A 91 -4.55 4.36 13.63
C ALA A 91 -3.83 3.20 14.34
N ASN A 92 -4.11 1.96 13.94
CA ASN A 92 -3.43 0.78 14.48
C ASN A 92 -1.93 0.77 14.19
N ALA A 93 -1.51 1.09 12.96
CA ALA A 93 -0.10 1.21 12.60
C ALA A 93 0.60 2.28 13.46
N LYS A 94 -0.02 3.46 13.60
CA LYS A 94 0.54 4.53 14.41
C LYS A 94 0.64 4.18 15.89
N ARG A 95 -0.36 3.48 16.42
CA ARG A 95 -0.33 2.94 17.79
C ARG A 95 0.81 1.94 17.97
N ALA A 96 1.08 1.08 16.98
CA ALA A 96 2.20 0.16 17.02
C ALA A 96 3.54 0.92 17.10
N ASP A 97 3.73 1.95 16.27
CA ASP A 97 4.93 2.80 16.32
C ASP A 97 5.12 3.50 17.68
N ILE A 98 4.04 3.90 18.35
CA ILE A 98 4.08 4.46 19.70
C ILE A 98 4.57 3.41 20.70
N ASN A 99 3.99 2.21 20.65
CA ASN A 99 4.35 1.11 21.54
C ASN A 99 5.82 0.67 21.34
N ASP A 100 6.31 0.72 20.10
CA ASP A 100 7.69 0.42 19.73
C ASP A 100 8.66 1.59 20.03
N GLY A 101 8.15 2.70 20.58
CA GLY A 101 8.96 3.87 20.95
C GLY A 101 9.48 4.71 19.79
N LYS A 102 9.02 4.47 18.54
CA LYS A 102 9.52 5.17 17.34
C LYS A 102 9.18 6.66 17.28
N ILE A 103 8.17 7.10 18.03
CA ILE A 103 7.78 8.52 18.06
C ILE A 103 8.61 9.35 19.06
N TYR A 104 9.27 8.70 20.03
CA TYR A 104 10.04 9.38 21.08
C TYR A 104 11.54 9.50 20.79
N LYS A 105 12.02 8.91 19.69
CA LYS A 105 13.40 9.12 19.22
C LYS A 105 13.44 10.42 18.42
N LYS A 106 13.83 11.50 19.11
CA LYS A 106 14.30 12.75 18.52
C LYS A 106 15.66 12.56 17.88
#